data_AF-A0AAE1D2G4-F1
#
_entry.id   AF-A0AAE1D2G4-F1
#
_cell.length_a   1.000
_cell.length_b   1.000
_cell.length_c   1.000
_cell.angle_alpha   90.00
_cell.angle_beta   90.00
_cell.angle_gamma   90.00
#
_symmetry.space_group_name_H-M   'P 1'
#
loop_
_entity.id
_entity.type
_entity.pdbx_description
1 polymer ?
#
loop_
_entity_poly.entity_id
_entity_poly.type
_entity_poly.pdbx_seq_one_letter_code
_entity_poly.pdbx_strand_id
1 'polypeptide(L)'
;MANLMRVLGTEAVQDPTKVEAHVRAQMAKRQRQHEEANAARKLTTEQRRDKKIGKLKEDTSQGVNVSVYRIRDLSDPAIKFKVEKNASQLYMTGLTIIYKDCNLVVVEGGPKQQRKFRRLMMHRIKWAESRTRNKDK
;
A
#
# COMPACT_ATOMS: atom_id res chain seq x y z
N MET A 1 31.28 21.28 -4.16
CA MET A 1 32.69 21.50 -4.54
C MET A 1 33.49 22.35 -3.52
N ALA A 2 32.92 22.68 -2.35
CA ALA A 2 33.47 23.68 -1.43
C ALA A 2 34.83 23.33 -0.76
N ASN A 3 35.36 22.12 -0.92
CA ASN A 3 36.61 21.68 -0.28
C ASN A 3 37.77 21.43 -1.26
N LEU A 4 37.59 21.72 -2.54
CA LEU A 4 38.57 21.45 -3.61
C LEU A 4 39.85 22.29 -3.44
N MET A 5 39.69 23.61 -3.30
CA MET A 5 40.79 24.57 -3.20
C MET A 5 41.59 24.45 -1.90
N ARG A 6 40.96 23.91 -0.84
CA ARG A 6 41.60 23.75 0.47
C ARG A 6 42.50 22.51 0.54
N VAL A 7 42.18 21.45 -0.22
CA VAL A 7 42.84 20.14 -0.12
C VAL A 7 43.92 19.94 -1.19
N LEU A 8 43.77 20.56 -2.37
CA LEU A 8 44.69 20.40 -3.50
C LEU A 8 45.40 21.73 -3.85
N GLY A 9 45.53 22.66 -2.90
CA GLY A 9 45.86 24.07 -3.16
C GLY A 9 47.13 24.34 -3.98
N THR A 10 48.15 23.48 -3.95
CA THR A 10 49.37 23.62 -4.76
C THR A 10 49.27 22.99 -6.16
N GLU A 11 48.55 21.87 -6.32
CA GLU A 11 48.33 21.18 -7.60
C GLU A 11 47.17 21.78 -8.42
N ALA A 12 46.16 22.32 -7.75
CA ALA A 12 44.99 22.94 -8.36
C ALA A 12 45.30 24.26 -9.08
N VAL A 13 46.42 24.91 -8.73
CA VAL A 13 46.91 26.15 -9.37
C VAL A 13 47.69 25.86 -10.65
N GLN A 14 48.36 24.71 -10.73
CA GLN A 14 49.18 24.32 -11.89
C GLN A 14 48.33 23.80 -13.05
N ASP A 15 47.38 22.91 -12.79
CA ASP A 15 46.50 22.32 -13.82
C ASP A 15 45.03 22.24 -13.35
N PRO A 16 44.29 23.37 -13.36
CA PRO A 16 42.94 23.45 -12.79
C PRO A 16 41.94 22.49 -13.45
N THR A 17 42.03 22.29 -14.76
CA THR A 17 41.14 21.40 -15.54
C THR A 17 41.31 19.94 -15.15
N LYS A 18 42.55 19.49 -14.88
CA LYS A 18 42.86 18.11 -14.50
C LYS A 18 42.34 17.79 -13.10
N VAL A 19 42.47 18.74 -12.18
CA VAL A 19 41.97 18.63 -10.81
C VAL A 19 40.44 18.63 -10.78
N GLU A 20 39.78 19.49 -11.56
CA GLU A 20 38.32 19.48 -11.68
C GLU A 20 37.81 18.15 -12.27
N ALA A 21 38.45 17.65 -13.34
CA ALA A 21 38.10 16.37 -13.94
C ALA A 21 38.25 15.21 -12.95
N HIS A 22 39.33 15.19 -12.15
CA HIS A 22 39.55 14.18 -11.12
C HIS A 22 38.48 14.23 -10.03
N VAL A 23 38.13 15.42 -9.54
CA VAL A 23 37.09 15.56 -8.51
C VAL A 23 35.70 15.28 -9.05
N ARG A 24 35.41 15.66 -10.30
CA ARG A 24 34.16 15.27 -10.98
C ARG A 24 34.07 13.75 -11.10
N ALA A 25 35.16 13.06 -11.43
CA ALA A 25 35.23 11.61 -11.46
C ALA A 25 35.03 10.98 -10.07
N GLN A 26 35.64 11.54 -9.02
CA GLN A 26 35.43 11.08 -7.64
C GLN A 26 33.98 11.28 -7.18
N MET A 27 33.37 12.44 -7.48
CA MET A 27 31.96 12.70 -7.15
C MET A 27 31.03 11.76 -7.94
N ALA A 28 31.30 11.54 -9.22
CA ALA A 28 30.56 10.58 -10.04
C ALA A 28 30.69 9.15 -9.47
N LYS A 29 31.88 8.75 -9.01
CA LYS A 29 32.09 7.45 -8.37
C LYS A 29 31.28 7.32 -7.07
N ARG A 30 31.26 8.34 -6.21
CA ARG A 30 30.44 8.32 -4.99
C ARG A 30 28.96 8.25 -5.31
N GLN A 31 28.51 9.00 -6.30
CA GLN A 31 27.11 8.99 -6.73
C GLN A 31 26.70 7.60 -7.24
N ARG A 32 27.53 6.99 -8.11
CA ARG A 32 27.32 5.62 -8.60
C ARG A 32 27.28 4.61 -7.45
N GLN A 33 28.25 4.64 -6.55
CA GLN A 33 28.27 3.74 -5.39
C GLN A 33 27.04 3.89 -4.49
N HIS A 34 26.57 5.12 -4.27
CA HIS A 34 25.36 5.38 -3.51
C HIS A 34 24.10 4.83 -4.22
N GLU A 35 23.99 5.05 -5.54
CA GLU A 35 22.89 4.53 -6.36
C GLU A 35 22.90 3.00 -6.42
N GLU A 36 24.06 2.38 -6.62
CA GLU A 36 24.25 0.93 -6.59
C GLU A 36 23.88 0.33 -5.23
N ALA A 37 24.33 0.95 -4.12
CA ALA A 37 23.97 0.50 -2.78
C ALA A 37 22.46 0.64 -2.50
N ASN A 38 21.82 1.69 -3.03
CA ASN A 38 20.37 1.86 -2.93
C ASN A 38 19.62 0.86 -3.82
N ALA A 39 20.13 0.58 -5.02
CA ALA A 39 19.57 -0.42 -5.91
C ALA A 39 19.66 -1.82 -5.29
N ALA A 40 20.79 -2.16 -4.67
CA ALA A 40 20.98 -3.42 -3.95
C ALA A 40 20.05 -3.54 -2.72
N ARG A 41 19.80 -2.44 -1.99
CA ARG A 41 18.85 -2.41 -0.86
C ARG A 41 17.38 -2.31 -1.29
N LYS A 42 17.10 -1.99 -2.55
CA LYS A 42 15.74 -1.82 -3.05
C LYS A 42 15.05 -3.17 -3.07
N LEU A 43 14.03 -3.33 -2.23
CA LEU A 43 13.20 -4.53 -2.23
C LEU A 43 12.70 -4.83 -3.64
N THR A 44 12.82 -6.10 -4.04
CA THR A 44 12.22 -6.60 -5.27
C THR A 44 10.70 -6.45 -5.22
N THR A 45 10.03 -6.51 -6.36
CA THR A 45 8.57 -6.44 -6.45
C THR A 45 7.89 -7.50 -5.58
N GLU A 46 8.45 -8.70 -5.55
CA GLU A 46 8.02 -9.82 -4.72
C GLU A 46 8.22 -9.53 -3.23
N GLN A 47 9.42 -9.12 -2.81
CA GLN A 47 9.69 -8.78 -1.40
C GLN A 47 8.80 -7.63 -0.89
N ARG A 48 8.47 -6.66 -1.75
CA ARG A 48 7.52 -5.59 -1.42
C ARG A 48 6.12 -6.14 -1.23
N ARG A 49 5.69 -7.07 -2.10
CA ARG A 49 4.41 -7.75 -1.99
C ARG A 49 4.32 -8.53 -0.68
N ASP A 50 5.35 -9.30 -0.34
CA ASP A 50 5.38 -10.11 0.88
C ASP A 50 5.39 -9.25 2.14
N LYS A 51 6.18 -8.17 2.17
CA LYS A 51 6.12 -7.19 3.27
C LYS A 51 4.73 -6.56 3.40
N LYS A 52 4.05 -6.30 2.29
CA LYS A 52 2.68 -5.76 2.31
C LYS A 52 1.68 -6.80 2.81
N ILE A 53 1.82 -8.06 2.40
CA ILE A 53 0.99 -9.18 2.88
C ILE A 53 1.20 -9.38 4.37
N GLY A 54 2.44 -9.44 4.85
CA GLY A 54 2.77 -9.55 6.28
C GLY A 54 2.24 -8.36 7.10
N LYS A 55 2.19 -7.16 6.52
CA LYS A 55 1.55 -6.00 7.19
C LYS A 55 0.02 -6.09 7.23
N LEU A 56 -0.60 -6.76 6.27
CA LEU A 56 -2.05 -6.91 6.16
C LEU A 56 -2.58 -8.09 6.95
N LYS A 57 -1.85 -9.22 6.96
CA LYS A 57 -2.06 -10.35 7.84
C LYS A 57 -1.58 -9.94 9.24
N GLU A 58 -2.44 -9.22 9.94
CA GLU A 58 -2.25 -8.93 11.34
C GLU A 58 -2.27 -10.24 12.12
N ASP A 59 -1.42 -10.37 13.14
CA ASP A 59 -1.44 -11.56 13.99
C ASP A 59 -2.74 -11.56 14.81
N THR A 60 -3.67 -12.41 14.41
CA THR A 60 -4.95 -12.61 15.09
C THR A 60 -4.86 -13.66 16.20
N SER A 61 -3.66 -14.13 16.56
CA SER A 61 -3.45 -15.12 17.62
C SER A 61 -3.95 -14.64 18.99
N GLN A 62 -3.77 -13.36 19.30
CA GLN A 62 -4.18 -12.78 20.59
C GLN A 62 -5.67 -12.44 20.66
N GLY A 63 -6.35 -12.36 19.51
CA GLY A 63 -7.77 -12.02 19.44
C GLY A 63 -8.22 -11.67 18.04
N VAL A 64 -9.48 -12.00 17.76
CA VAL A 64 -10.16 -11.69 16.50
C VAL A 64 -11.28 -10.69 16.77
N ASN A 65 -11.34 -9.63 15.97
CA ASN A 65 -12.47 -8.71 15.99
C ASN A 65 -13.49 -9.18 14.95
N VAL A 66 -14.77 -9.22 15.32
CA VAL A 66 -15.88 -9.57 14.42
C VAL A 66 -16.77 -8.36 14.23
N SER A 67 -17.15 -8.08 12.99
CA SER A 67 -18.15 -7.08 12.64
C SER A 67 -19.30 -7.73 11.88
N VAL A 68 -20.53 -7.37 12.23
CA VAL A 68 -21.76 -7.83 11.57
C VAL A 68 -22.47 -6.64 10.96
N TYR A 69 -22.77 -6.72 9.66
CA TYR A 69 -23.49 -5.68 8.92
C TYR A 69 -24.81 -6.23 8.42
N ARG A 70 -25.91 -5.57 8.78
CA ARG A 70 -27.23 -5.82 8.20
C ARG A 70 -27.45 -4.88 7.01
N ILE A 71 -27.83 -5.45 5.88
CA ILE A 71 -28.05 -4.74 4.61
C ILE A 71 -29.44 -5.11 4.09
N ARG A 72 -30.26 -4.12 3.75
CA ARG A 72 -31.64 -4.38 3.26
C ARG A 72 -31.63 -5.03 1.88
N ASP A 73 -30.86 -4.47 0.96
CA ASP A 73 -30.74 -4.94 -0.41
C ASP A 73 -29.26 -5.09 -0.77
N LEU A 74 -28.86 -6.33 -1.08
CA LEU A 74 -27.55 -6.68 -1.58
C LEU A 74 -27.71 -7.38 -2.94
N SER A 75 -28.62 -6.93 -3.81
CA SER A 75 -28.80 -7.50 -5.16
C SER A 75 -27.72 -7.05 -6.14
N ASP A 76 -27.23 -5.82 -6.02
CA ASP A 76 -26.25 -5.19 -6.93
C ASP A 76 -24.93 -5.99 -7.01
N PRO A 77 -24.58 -6.57 -8.18
CA PRO A 77 -23.35 -7.34 -8.36
C PRO A 77 -22.07 -6.53 -8.10
N ALA A 78 -22.07 -5.23 -8.40
CA ALA A 78 -20.89 -4.39 -8.20
C ALA A 78 -20.62 -4.16 -6.71
N ILE A 79 -21.68 -4.08 -5.89
CA ILE A 79 -21.55 -3.97 -4.44
C ILE A 79 -21.11 -5.31 -3.84
N LYS A 80 -21.71 -6.43 -4.26
CA LYS A 80 -21.27 -7.78 -3.86
C LYS A 80 -19.78 -7.99 -4.13
N PHE A 81 -19.34 -7.67 -5.34
CA PHE A 81 -17.94 -7.79 -5.73
C PHE A 81 -17.02 -6.93 -4.86
N LYS A 82 -17.41 -5.68 -4.56
CA LYS A 82 -16.64 -4.81 -3.65
C LYS A 82 -16.52 -5.42 -2.26
N VAL A 83 -17.61 -5.92 -1.70
CA VAL A 83 -17.65 -6.55 -0.37
C VAL A 83 -16.72 -7.77 -0.35
N GLU A 84 -16.91 -8.71 -1.27
CA GLU A 84 -16.16 -9.96 -1.35
C GLU A 84 -14.66 -9.71 -1.60
N LYS A 85 -14.31 -8.92 -2.62
CA LYS A 85 -12.91 -8.68 -2.97
C LYS A 85 -12.17 -7.88 -1.90
N ASN A 86 -12.81 -6.92 -1.24
CA ASN A 86 -12.12 -6.20 -0.17
C ASN A 86 -11.93 -7.08 1.07
N ALA A 87 -12.88 -7.95 1.41
CA ALA A 87 -12.68 -8.92 2.49
C ALA A 87 -11.49 -9.85 2.18
N SER A 88 -11.46 -10.43 0.98
CA SER A 88 -10.37 -11.30 0.51
C SER A 88 -9.00 -10.59 0.46
N GLN A 89 -8.94 -9.39 -0.13
CA GLN A 89 -7.71 -8.59 -0.22
C GLN A 89 -7.17 -8.12 1.13
N LEU A 90 -8.05 -7.97 2.12
CA LEU A 90 -7.68 -7.64 3.49
C LEU A 90 -7.31 -8.87 4.31
N TYR A 91 -7.39 -10.09 3.75
CA TYR A 91 -7.19 -11.35 4.47
C TYR A 91 -8.15 -11.49 5.66
N MET A 92 -9.39 -11.04 5.48
CA MET A 92 -10.48 -11.26 6.43
C MET A 92 -11.22 -12.54 6.07
N THR A 93 -11.76 -13.21 7.08
CA THR A 93 -12.64 -14.37 6.93
C THR A 93 -14.07 -14.00 7.34
N GLY A 94 -15.01 -14.92 7.15
CA GLY A 94 -16.42 -14.70 7.47
C GLY A 94 -17.35 -15.19 6.35
N LEU A 95 -18.58 -14.70 6.35
CA LEU A 95 -19.63 -15.17 5.46
C LEU A 95 -20.64 -14.08 5.12
N THR A 96 -21.40 -14.31 4.05
CA THR A 96 -22.53 -13.45 3.68
C THR A 96 -23.78 -14.31 3.53
N ILE A 97 -24.83 -13.95 4.27
CA ILE A 97 -26.16 -14.55 4.17
C ILE A 97 -27.03 -13.63 3.33
N ILE A 98 -27.63 -14.17 2.28
CA ILE A 98 -28.56 -13.46 1.40
C ILE A 98 -29.95 -14.03 1.67
N TYR A 99 -30.85 -13.18 2.17
CA TYR A 99 -32.23 -13.53 2.45
C TYR A 99 -33.15 -12.37 2.04
N LYS A 100 -34.42 -12.68 1.73
CA LYS A 100 -35.41 -11.68 1.30
C LYS A 100 -35.53 -10.59 2.38
N ASP A 101 -35.19 -9.36 2.01
CA ASP A 101 -35.21 -8.13 2.83
C ASP A 101 -34.24 -8.04 4.02
N CYS A 102 -33.40 -9.05 4.24
CA CYS A 102 -32.38 -9.03 5.29
C CYS A 102 -31.12 -9.79 4.88
N ASN A 103 -30.11 -9.07 4.40
CA ASN A 103 -28.81 -9.62 4.09
C ASN A 103 -27.85 -9.34 5.25
N LEU A 104 -27.03 -10.32 5.61
CA LEU A 104 -26.06 -10.22 6.68
C LEU A 104 -24.66 -10.49 6.15
N VAL A 105 -23.73 -9.58 6.43
CA VAL A 105 -22.30 -9.76 6.14
C VAL A 105 -21.57 -9.84 7.47
N VAL A 106 -20.98 -10.99 7.76
CA VAL A 106 -20.16 -11.24 8.94
C VAL A 106 -18.72 -11.28 8.48
N VAL A 107 -17.85 -10.47 9.08
CA VAL A 107 -16.42 -10.46 8.80
C VAL A 107 -15.62 -10.49 10.08
N GLU A 108 -14.63 -11.36 10.10
CA GLU A 108 -13.72 -11.54 11.21
C GLU A 108 -12.28 -11.24 10.75
N GLY A 109 -11.48 -10.65 11.62
CA GLY A 109 -10.11 -10.27 11.31
C GLY A 109 -9.51 -9.32 12.35
N GLY A 110 -8.30 -8.84 12.09
CA GLY A 110 -7.58 -7.92 12.96
C GLY A 110 -8.15 -6.50 12.97
N PRO A 111 -7.84 -5.69 13.99
CA PRO A 111 -8.37 -4.33 14.16
C PRO A 111 -8.05 -3.40 12.98
N LYS A 112 -6.87 -3.55 12.34
CA LYS A 112 -6.53 -2.72 11.16
C LYS A 112 -7.37 -3.09 9.94
N GLN A 113 -7.63 -4.39 9.75
CA GLN A 113 -8.49 -4.89 8.67
C GLN A 113 -9.92 -4.40 8.88
N GLN A 114 -10.44 -4.54 10.10
CA GLN A 114 -11.77 -4.07 10.51
C GLN A 114 -11.95 -2.56 10.27
N ARG A 115 -10.97 -1.72 10.62
CA ARG A 115 -11.05 -0.27 10.37
C ARG A 115 -11.19 0.05 8.87
N LYS A 116 -10.48 -0.66 8.01
CA LYS A 116 -10.56 -0.47 6.55
C LYS A 116 -11.90 -0.96 6.00
N PHE A 117 -12.35 -2.12 6.45
CA PHE A 117 -13.61 -2.71 6.00
C PHE A 117 -14.82 -1.91 6.49
N ARG A 118 -14.80 -1.44 7.75
CA ARG A 118 -15.82 -0.50 8.26
C ARG A 118 -15.90 0.76 7.42
N ARG A 119 -14.76 1.34 7.02
CA ARG A 119 -14.75 2.52 6.14
C ARG A 119 -15.32 2.22 4.75
N LEU A 120 -15.08 1.02 4.22
CA LEU A 120 -15.71 0.56 2.98
C LEU A 120 -17.23 0.51 3.13
N MET A 121 -17.70 -0.25 4.12
CA MET A 121 -19.13 -0.52 4.34
C MET A 121 -19.91 0.74 4.72
N MET A 122 -19.37 1.61 5.58
CA MET A 122 -20.14 2.76 6.11
C MET A 122 -19.99 4.04 5.31
N HIS A 123 -18.87 4.25 4.59
CA HIS A 123 -18.57 5.55 3.98
C HIS A 123 -18.33 5.50 2.47
N ARG A 124 -17.67 4.45 1.96
CA ARG A 124 -17.29 4.38 0.54
C ARG A 124 -18.39 3.80 -0.34
N ILE A 125 -19.13 2.80 0.14
CA ILE A 125 -20.26 2.26 -0.61
C ILE A 125 -21.46 3.19 -0.42
N LYS A 126 -22.02 3.65 -1.54
CA LYS A 126 -23.23 4.49 -1.56
C LYS A 126 -24.46 3.59 -1.68
N TRP A 127 -24.97 3.14 -0.54
CA TRP A 127 -26.09 2.20 -0.47
C TRP A 127 -27.43 2.75 -0.97
N ALA A 128 -27.62 4.08 -0.96
CA ALA A 128 -28.86 4.69 -1.43
C ALA A 128 -28.98 4.68 -2.97
N GLU A 129 -27.86 4.80 -3.68
CA GLU A 129 -27.79 4.92 -5.14
C GLU A 129 -28.02 3.59 -5.87
N SER A 130 -27.83 2.44 -5.21
CA SER A 130 -28.14 1.14 -5.84
C SER A 130 -29.64 0.97 -6.10
N ARG A 131 -30.49 1.65 -5.32
CA ARG A 131 -31.95 1.54 -5.40
C ARG A 131 -32.53 2.25 -6.61
N THR A 132 -31.87 3.28 -7.15
CA THR A 132 -32.33 4.01 -8.33
C THR A 132 -32.04 3.25 -9.61
N ARG A 133 -30.83 2.68 -9.74
CA ARG A 133 -30.42 1.91 -10.95
C ARG A 133 -31.27 0.67 -11.23
N ASN A 134 -31.90 0.10 -10.20
CA ASN A 134 -32.74 -1.09 -10.34
C ASN A 134 -34.21 -0.75 -10.63
N LYS A 135 -34.60 0.53 -10.57
CA LYS A 135 -35.94 1.02 -10.95
C LYS A 135 -36.02 1.52 -12.39
N ASP A 136 -34.88 1.94 -12.95
CA ASP A 136 -34.76 2.41 -14.34
C ASP A 136 -34.46 1.28 -15.34
N LYS A 137 -34.59 0.02 -14.89
CA LYS A 137 -34.51 -1.21 -15.69
C LYS A 137 -35.79 -2.02 -15.49
#